data_AF-A0A3S0YKI0-F1
#
_entry.id   AF-A0A3S0YKI0-F1
#
_cell.length_a   1.000
_cell.length_b   1.000
_cell.length_c   1.000
_cell.angle_alpha   90.00
_cell.angle_beta   90.00
_cell.angle_gamma   90.00
#
_symmetry.space_group_name_H-M   'P 1'
#
loop_
_entity.id
_entity.type
_entity.pdbx_description
1 polymer ?
#
loop_
_entity_poly.entity_id
_entity_poly.type
_entity_poly.pdbx_seq_one_letter_code
_entity_poly.pdbx_strand_id
1 'polypeptide(L)'
;MKIKFLAKGTAPNSYDISGRIINGIDVSLFPARATFTGNEETQAAGIYGMQWVDGVLHVSLGQMTKAYQFPVYSHDWEEGNWIDATDYDRSKCYVKATNPQAVALLDGDQAEYFRDNDGKWSVRMTETEEQEPVV
;
A
#
# COMPACT_ATOMS: atom_id res chain seq x y z
N MET A 1 -5.26 -4.41 16.14
CA MET A 1 -5.00 -5.34 15.00
C MET A 1 -3.84 -4.74 14.26
N LYS A 2 -2.92 -5.55 13.74
CA LYS A 2 -1.83 -5.04 12.90
C LYS A 2 -2.16 -5.29 11.43
N ILE A 3 -1.86 -4.32 10.58
CA ILE A 3 -2.03 -4.46 9.14
C ILE A 3 -0.72 -4.15 8.40
N LYS A 4 -0.52 -4.77 7.25
CA LYS A 4 0.51 -4.39 6.28
C LYS A 4 -0.09 -4.41 4.88
N PHE A 5 0.60 -3.79 3.94
CA PHE A 5 0.15 -3.71 2.55
C PHE A 5 1.10 -4.45 1.62
N LEU A 6 0.53 -5.19 0.68
CA LEU A 6 1.20 -5.88 -0.39
C LEU A 6 0.92 -5.15 -1.70
N ALA A 7 1.93 -4.93 -2.53
CA ALA A 7 1.72 -4.37 -3.85
C ALA A 7 0.95 -5.38 -4.72
N LYS A 8 -0.16 -4.94 -5.31
CA LYS A 8 -1.04 -5.79 -6.12
C LYS A 8 -1.52 -5.05 -7.36
N GLY A 9 -1.74 -5.80 -8.46
CA GLY A 9 -2.35 -5.23 -9.67
C GLY A 9 -3.82 -4.86 -9.48
N THR A 10 -4.51 -5.57 -8.57
CA THR A 10 -5.92 -5.41 -8.25
C THR A 10 -6.15 -5.51 -6.73
N ALA A 11 -6.79 -4.50 -6.15
CA ALA A 11 -7.23 -4.44 -4.75
C ALA A 11 -8.28 -3.31 -4.60
N PRO A 12 -9.00 -3.20 -3.48
CA PRO A 12 -9.80 -2.02 -3.19
C PRO A 12 -8.99 -0.71 -3.22
N ASN A 13 -9.59 0.36 -3.75
CA ASN A 13 -8.99 1.72 -3.76
C ASN A 13 -8.75 2.30 -2.36
N SER A 14 -9.54 1.83 -1.40
CA SER A 14 -9.45 2.19 0.01
C SER A 14 -10.10 1.11 0.85
N TYR A 15 -9.67 1.02 2.10
CA TYR A 15 -10.31 0.19 3.11
C TYR A 15 -11.11 1.06 4.08
N ASP A 16 -12.28 0.58 4.47
CA ASP A 16 -12.95 1.04 5.68
C ASP A 16 -12.54 0.11 6.83
N ILE A 17 -11.83 0.66 7.81
CA ILE A 17 -11.28 -0.09 8.94
C ILE A 17 -11.81 0.51 10.23
N SER A 18 -12.58 -0.30 10.97
CA SER A 18 -13.11 0.07 12.29
C SER A 18 -12.88 -1.08 13.27
N GLY A 19 -11.87 -0.93 14.12
CA GLY A 19 -11.48 -1.95 15.09
C GLY A 19 -10.99 -3.25 14.42
N ARG A 20 -11.86 -4.26 14.35
CA ARG A 20 -11.61 -5.56 13.70
C ARG A 20 -12.51 -5.80 12.49
N ILE A 21 -13.12 -4.74 11.97
CA ILE A 21 -13.93 -4.79 10.75
C ILE A 21 -13.11 -4.20 9.61
N ILE A 22 -13.02 -4.92 8.48
CA ILE A 22 -12.38 -4.46 7.25
C ILE A 22 -13.40 -4.59 6.13
N ASN A 23 -13.79 -3.46 5.51
CA ASN A 23 -14.79 -3.43 4.43
C ASN A 23 -16.08 -4.20 4.79
N GLY A 24 -16.54 -4.06 6.03
CA GLY A 24 -17.73 -4.74 6.56
C GLY A 24 -17.51 -6.19 7.02
N ILE A 25 -16.33 -6.78 6.82
CA ILE A 25 -15.99 -8.13 7.29
C ILE A 25 -15.40 -8.04 8.69
N ASP A 26 -16.07 -8.66 9.67
CA ASP A 26 -15.52 -8.85 11.01
C ASP A 26 -14.46 -9.95 11.01
N VAL A 27 -13.19 -9.53 10.96
CA VAL A 27 -12.05 -10.45 10.96
C VAL A 27 -11.74 -11.02 12.34
N SER A 28 -12.45 -10.60 13.40
CA SER A 28 -12.31 -11.18 14.73
C SER A 28 -12.85 -12.60 14.82
N LEU A 29 -13.75 -12.98 13.90
CA LEU A 29 -14.29 -14.33 13.76
C LEU A 29 -13.24 -15.32 13.24
N PHE A 30 -12.09 -14.82 12.76
CA PHE A 30 -11.00 -15.65 12.28
C PHE A 30 -10.31 -16.40 13.45
N PRO A 31 -10.29 -17.74 13.45
CA PRO A 31 -9.80 -18.52 14.59
C PRO A 31 -8.32 -18.27 14.93
N ALA A 32 -7.99 -18.23 16.21
CA ALA A 32 -6.64 -17.96 16.72
C ALA A 32 -5.53 -18.92 16.21
N ARG A 33 -5.91 -20.10 15.73
CA ARG A 33 -4.99 -21.13 15.19
C ARG A 33 -5.06 -21.28 13.68
N ALA A 34 -5.87 -20.48 13.01
CA ALA A 34 -6.00 -20.53 11.56
C ALA A 34 -4.96 -19.61 10.90
N THR A 35 -4.60 -19.96 9.68
CA THR A 35 -3.90 -19.07 8.74
C THR A 35 -4.73 -19.00 7.49
N PHE A 36 -4.95 -17.78 7.01
CA PHE A 36 -5.59 -17.52 5.74
C PHE A 36 -4.54 -16.98 4.79
N THR A 37 -4.48 -17.56 3.60
CA THR A 37 -3.67 -17.06 2.49
C THR A 37 -4.62 -16.80 1.34
N GLY A 38 -4.84 -15.51 1.07
CA GLY A 38 -5.61 -15.08 -0.08
C GLY A 38 -4.76 -15.07 -1.35
N ASN A 39 -5.44 -15.04 -2.48
CA ASN A 39 -4.85 -14.88 -3.81
C ASN A 39 -5.71 -13.90 -4.63
N GLU A 40 -5.29 -13.62 -5.87
CA GLU A 40 -5.98 -12.66 -6.73
C GLU A 40 -7.39 -13.11 -7.14
N GLU A 41 -7.71 -14.40 -7.01
CA GLU A 41 -9.01 -14.99 -7.32
C GLU A 41 -9.99 -14.92 -6.15
N THR A 42 -9.49 -15.01 -4.92
CA THR A 42 -10.34 -15.04 -3.72
C THR A 42 -10.79 -13.65 -3.28
N GLN A 43 -10.07 -12.58 -3.67
CA GLN A 43 -10.37 -11.15 -3.47
C GLN A 43 -11.23 -10.81 -2.23
N ALA A 44 -11.00 -11.46 -1.08
CA ALA A 44 -11.87 -11.35 0.09
C ALA A 44 -11.74 -9.95 0.69
N ALA A 45 -12.48 -9.00 0.12
CA ALA A 45 -12.40 -7.57 0.35
C ALA A 45 -10.96 -6.99 0.32
N GLY A 46 -10.05 -7.56 -0.47
CA GLY A 46 -8.65 -7.13 -0.55
C GLY A 46 -7.70 -7.74 0.49
N ILE A 47 -8.15 -8.73 1.27
CA ILE A 47 -7.34 -9.43 2.26
C ILE A 47 -6.55 -10.56 1.57
N TYR A 48 -5.23 -10.54 1.73
CA TYR A 48 -4.30 -11.54 1.20
C TYR A 48 -3.68 -12.43 2.27
N GLY A 49 -3.81 -12.06 3.55
CA GLY A 49 -3.29 -12.88 4.62
C GLY A 49 -3.95 -12.55 5.95
N MET A 50 -4.23 -13.57 6.75
CA MET A 50 -4.58 -13.39 8.17
C MET A 50 -3.88 -14.44 9.01
N GLN A 51 -3.28 -13.99 10.11
CA GLN A 51 -2.66 -14.87 11.10
C GLN A 51 -2.67 -14.22 12.48
N TRP A 52 -2.62 -15.03 13.52
CA TRP A 52 -2.43 -14.58 14.88
C TRP A 52 -0.97 -14.75 15.28
N VAL A 53 -0.35 -13.69 15.78
CA VAL A 53 1.02 -13.69 16.30
C VAL A 53 0.96 -13.11 17.71
N ASP A 54 1.36 -13.89 18.71
CA ASP A 54 1.36 -13.50 20.12
C ASP A 54 0.03 -12.89 20.61
N GLY A 55 -1.09 -13.47 20.17
CA GLY A 55 -2.43 -13.00 20.52
C GLY A 55 -2.91 -11.76 19.77
N VAL A 56 -2.13 -11.26 18.81
CA VAL A 56 -2.49 -10.12 17.94
C VAL A 56 -2.81 -10.61 16.53
N LEU A 57 -4.01 -10.28 16.04
CA LEU A 57 -4.40 -10.52 14.66
C LEU A 57 -3.60 -9.60 13.72
N HIS A 58 -2.91 -10.20 12.78
CA HIS A 58 -2.12 -9.59 11.71
C HIS A 58 -2.81 -9.85 10.37
N VAL A 59 -3.14 -8.78 9.64
CA VAL A 59 -3.84 -8.84 8.36
C VAL A 59 -3.01 -8.22 7.25
N SER A 60 -2.76 -8.96 6.17
CA SER A 60 -2.11 -8.45 4.97
C SER A 60 -3.17 -8.01 3.97
N LEU A 61 -3.14 -6.75 3.57
CA LEU A 61 -4.07 -6.13 2.63
C LEU A 61 -3.37 -5.84 1.30
N GLY A 62 -4.09 -5.84 0.19
CA GLY A 62 -3.56 -5.38 -1.09
C GLY A 62 -3.59 -3.86 -1.19
N GLN A 63 -2.53 -3.24 -1.73
CA GLN A 63 -2.55 -1.85 -2.18
C GLN A 63 -2.26 -1.83 -3.67
N MET A 64 -3.15 -1.20 -4.45
CA MET A 64 -2.99 -1.16 -5.89
C MET A 64 -1.81 -0.31 -6.29
N THR A 65 -0.92 -0.87 -7.11
CA THR A 65 0.26 -0.18 -7.63
C THR A 65 0.33 -0.25 -9.15
N LYS A 66 1.02 0.73 -9.75
CA LYS A 66 1.51 0.61 -11.12
C LYS A 66 2.92 0.04 -11.10
N ALA A 67 3.11 -1.02 -11.89
CA ALA A 67 4.43 -1.51 -12.23
C ALA A 67 5.18 -0.53 -13.15
N TYR A 68 4.50 0.45 -13.78
CA TYR A 68 5.15 1.39 -14.68
C TYR A 68 4.43 2.72 -14.72
N GLN A 69 5.19 3.80 -14.55
CA GLN A 69 4.77 5.17 -14.87
C GLN A 69 5.98 5.92 -15.43
N PHE A 70 5.86 6.53 -16.61
CA PHE A 70 6.89 7.40 -17.16
C PHE A 70 6.77 8.80 -16.51
N PRO A 71 7.87 9.51 -16.20
CA PRO A 71 9.28 9.16 -16.40
C PRO A 71 9.98 8.46 -15.21
N VAL A 72 9.26 8.19 -14.10
CA VAL A 72 9.86 7.56 -12.90
C VAL A 72 9.45 6.10 -12.79
N TYR A 73 10.38 5.23 -13.13
CA TYR A 73 10.16 3.79 -13.16
C TYR A 73 10.00 3.20 -11.75
N SER A 74 8.78 2.90 -11.32
CA SER A 74 8.47 2.24 -10.02
C SER A 74 8.58 0.72 -10.06
N HIS A 75 9.24 0.13 -11.07
CA HIS A 75 9.04 -1.25 -11.57
C HIS A 75 8.97 -2.40 -10.57
N ASP A 76 9.50 -2.21 -9.38
CA ASP A 76 9.43 -3.18 -8.30
C ASP A 76 8.95 -2.50 -7.01
N TRP A 77 8.13 -3.22 -6.25
CA TRP A 77 7.54 -2.75 -5.00
C TRP A 77 7.87 -3.71 -3.86
N GLU A 78 8.25 -3.14 -2.72
CA GLU A 78 8.39 -3.84 -1.45
C GLU A 78 7.08 -3.74 -0.65
N GLU A 79 6.78 -4.80 0.10
CA GLU A 79 5.70 -4.81 1.08
C GLU A 79 5.90 -3.75 2.17
N GLY A 80 4.80 -3.22 2.68
CA GLY A 80 4.84 -2.27 3.78
C GLY A 80 5.20 -2.89 5.12
N ASN A 81 5.64 -2.02 6.04
CA ASN A 81 5.78 -2.37 7.44
C ASN A 81 4.42 -2.66 8.08
N TRP A 82 4.43 -3.43 9.17
CA TRP A 82 3.25 -3.57 10.03
C TRP A 82 2.96 -2.27 10.77
N ILE A 83 1.71 -1.81 10.70
CA ILE A 83 1.20 -0.64 11.41
C ILE A 83 0.02 -1.03 12.29
N ASP A 84 -0.34 -0.17 13.26
CA ASP A 84 -1.66 -0.32 13.88
C ASP A 84 -2.76 -0.01 12.87
N ALA A 85 -3.83 -0.78 12.92
CA ALA A 85 -5.01 -0.56 12.09
C ALA A 85 -5.62 0.84 12.34
N THR A 86 -5.45 1.42 13.53
CA THR A 86 -5.90 2.79 13.85
C THR A 86 -5.06 3.88 13.19
N ASP A 87 -3.84 3.55 12.75
CA ASP A 87 -2.92 4.49 12.10
C ASP A 87 -3.08 4.48 10.58
N TYR A 88 -4.05 3.72 10.07
CA TYR A 88 -4.35 3.63 8.65
C TYR A 88 -4.93 4.94 8.12
N ASP A 89 -4.31 5.43 7.05
CA ASP A 89 -4.68 6.64 6.33
C ASP A 89 -4.81 6.32 4.84
N ARG A 90 -6.03 6.45 4.33
CA ARG A 90 -6.36 6.20 2.92
C ARG A 90 -5.65 7.12 1.93
N SER A 91 -5.00 8.19 2.40
CA SER A 91 -4.20 9.11 1.59
C SER A 91 -2.72 8.77 1.51
N LYS A 92 -2.28 7.67 2.14
CA LYS A 92 -0.86 7.25 2.17
C LYS A 92 -0.58 6.01 1.33
N CYS A 93 0.61 6.00 0.72
CA CYS A 93 1.22 4.80 0.18
C CYS A 93 1.93 4.05 1.32
N TYR A 94 1.68 2.75 1.44
CA TYR A 94 2.26 1.90 2.47
C TYR A 94 3.26 0.89 1.91
N VAL A 95 3.19 0.60 0.61
CA VAL A 95 4.23 -0.13 -0.11
C VAL A 95 5.32 0.83 -0.58
N LYS A 96 6.52 0.32 -0.85
CA LYS A 96 7.66 1.15 -1.23
C LYS A 96 8.15 0.80 -2.62
N ALA A 97 8.49 1.80 -3.43
CA ALA A 97 9.20 1.55 -4.67
C ALA A 97 10.63 1.10 -4.35
N THR A 98 11.14 0.10 -5.07
CA THR A 98 12.51 -0.42 -4.89
C THR A 98 13.42 -0.14 -6.08
N ASN A 99 12.89 0.43 -7.16
CA ASN A 99 13.70 0.88 -8.28
C ASN A 99 14.72 1.92 -7.79
N PRO A 100 16.03 1.75 -8.05
CA PRO A 100 17.06 2.64 -7.53
C PRO A 100 16.91 4.12 -7.93
N GLN A 101 16.41 4.40 -9.15
CA GLN A 101 16.17 5.77 -9.60
C GLN A 101 14.99 6.39 -8.85
N ALA A 102 13.89 5.64 -8.68
CA ALA A 102 12.75 6.11 -7.91
C ALA A 102 13.13 6.36 -6.44
N VAL A 103 13.89 5.45 -5.83
CA VAL A 103 14.40 5.59 -4.46
C VAL A 103 15.28 6.83 -4.33
N ALA A 104 16.25 7.02 -5.22
CA ALA A 104 17.12 8.20 -5.19
C ALA A 104 16.35 9.53 -5.31
N LEU A 105 15.31 9.58 -6.16
CA LEU A 105 14.47 10.76 -6.31
C LEU A 105 13.58 11.01 -5.08
N LEU A 106 13.01 9.95 -4.49
CA LEU A 106 12.20 10.03 -3.27
C LEU A 106 13.04 10.48 -2.07
N ASP A 107 14.25 9.91 -1.90
CA ASP A 107 15.17 10.29 -0.83
C ASP A 107 15.71 11.72 -0.98
N GLY A 108 15.74 12.23 -2.22
CA GLY A 108 16.12 13.60 -2.55
C GLY A 108 14.98 14.62 -2.54
N ASP A 109 13.76 14.23 -2.11
CA ASP A 109 12.53 15.05 -2.19
C ASP A 109 12.19 15.56 -3.61
N GLN A 110 12.72 14.92 -4.65
CA GLN A 110 12.49 15.24 -6.06
C GLN A 110 11.34 14.44 -6.67
N ALA A 111 10.81 13.48 -5.94
CA ALA A 111 9.66 12.68 -6.31
C ALA A 111 8.76 12.44 -5.09
N GLU A 112 7.51 12.06 -5.38
CA GLU A 112 6.54 11.70 -4.36
C GLU A 112 5.75 10.45 -4.78
N TYR A 113 5.23 9.74 -3.78
CA TYR A 113 4.18 8.76 -4.00
C TYR A 113 2.88 9.50 -4.27
N PHE A 114 2.21 9.13 -5.35
CA PHE A 114 0.91 9.68 -5.70
C PHE A 114 -0.04 8.57 -6.12
N ARG A 115 -1.34 8.83 -5.95
CA ARG A 115 -2.41 7.98 -6.46
C ARG A 115 -2.96 8.62 -7.73
N ASP A 116 -2.94 7.87 -8.83
CA ASP A 116 -3.42 8.35 -10.12
C ASP A 116 -4.95 8.28 -10.27
N ASN A 117 -5.44 8.64 -11.46
CA ASN A 117 -6.86 8.62 -11.80
C ASN A 117 -7.47 7.20 -11.85
N ASP A 118 -6.65 6.17 -11.99
CA ASP A 118 -7.07 4.76 -11.93
C ASP A 118 -7.11 4.24 -10.48
N GLY A 119 -6.77 5.08 -9.51
CA GLY A 119 -6.69 4.73 -8.09
C GLY A 119 -5.43 3.95 -7.72
N LYS A 120 -4.43 3.86 -8.63
CA LYS A 120 -3.19 3.11 -8.42
C LYS A 120 -2.10 4.02 -7.88
N TRP A 121 -1.31 3.48 -6.95
CA TRP A 121 -0.12 4.14 -6.44
C TRP A 121 1.03 4.04 -7.43
N SER A 122 1.75 5.15 -7.58
CA SER A 122 2.95 5.26 -8.37
C SER A 122 3.88 6.32 -7.81
N VAL A 123 5.04 6.50 -8.43
CA VAL A 123 5.99 7.57 -8.15
C VAL A 123 5.95 8.58 -9.30
N ARG A 124 5.96 9.87 -8.97
CA ARG A 124 6.13 10.96 -9.96
C ARG A 124 7.17 11.95 -9.46
N MET A 125 7.81 12.67 -10.38
CA MET A 125 8.62 13.82 -9.99
C MET A 125 7.73 14.92 -9.43
N THR A 126 8.22 15.59 -8.39
CA THR A 126 7.62 16.82 -7.87
C THR A 126 7.86 17.91 -8.91
N GLU A 127 6.84 18.70 -9.25
CA GLU A 127 7.03 19.86 -10.12
C GLU A 127 7.89 20.90 -9.37
N THR A 128 9.17 20.98 -9.72
CA THR A 128 10.02 22.11 -9.31
C THR A 128 9.63 23.29 -10.19
N GLU A 129 9.14 24.39 -9.61
CA GLU A 129 9.04 25.67 -10.33
C GLU A 129 10.43 26.01 -10.89
N GLU A 130 10.56 26.09 -12.22
CA GLU A 130 11.76 26.65 -12.85
C GLU A 130 11.87 28.11 -12.39
N GLN A 131 12.86 28.40 -11.54
CA GLN A 131 13.28 29.78 -11.35
C GLN A 131 13.83 30.26 -12.69
N GLU A 132 13.12 31.18 -13.34
CA GLU A 132 13.59 31.85 -14.55
C GLU A 132 15.02 32.40 -14.29
N PRO A 133 15.96 32.20 -15.23
CA PRO A 133 17.31 32.73 -15.06
C PRO A 133 17.24 34.25 -14.96
N VAL A 134 17.79 34.80 -13.87
CA VAL A 134 18.00 36.24 -13.72
C VAL A 134 18.94 36.68 -14.84
N VAL A 135 18.40 37.39 -15.82
CA VAL A 135 19.12 38.00 -16.96
C VAL A 135 19.97 39.18 -16.49
#